data_AF-A0A4U2ZW14-F1
#
_entry.id   AF-A0A4U2ZW14-F1
#
_cell.length_a   1.000
_cell.length_b   1.000
_cell.length_c   1.000
_cell.angle_alpha   90.00
_cell.angle_beta   90.00
_cell.angle_gamma   90.00
#
_symmetry.space_group_name_H-M   'P 1'
#
loop_
_entity.id
_entity.type
_entity.pdbx_description
1 polymer ?
#
loop_
_entity_poly.entity_id
_entity_poly.type
_entity_poly.pdbx_seq_one_letter_code
_entity_poly.pdbx_strand_id
1 'polypeptide(L)'
;LTILSAFAEKERNDIKQRQAEGIALAKKQEKYLGRPPVKITEQFIEAYEAWQSGKITAVRAMRKYDIKRSSFYKLVKEYEAYEKTNHMAKNE
;
A
#
# COMPACT_ATOMS: atom_id res chain seq x y z
N LEU A 1 41.33 21.93 -7.49
CA LEU A 1 40.22 21.36 -6.68
C LEU A 1 38.82 21.74 -7.18
N THR A 2 38.65 22.75 -8.04
CA THR A 2 37.32 23.25 -8.47
C THR A 2 36.68 22.47 -9.62
N ILE A 3 37.47 22.04 -10.61
CA ILE A 3 36.94 21.37 -11.83
C ILE A 3 36.37 19.97 -11.51
N LEU A 4 37.06 19.18 -10.68
CA LEU A 4 36.61 17.82 -10.31
C LEU A 4 35.32 17.86 -9.49
N SER A 5 35.18 18.84 -8.60
CA SER A 5 33.95 19.04 -7.82
C SER A 5 32.76 19.40 -8.71
N ALA A 6 32.96 20.29 -9.69
CA ALA A 6 31.93 20.66 -10.65
C ALA A 6 31.49 19.48 -11.53
N PHE A 7 32.44 18.63 -11.92
CA PHE A 7 32.13 17.42 -12.69
C PHE A 7 31.31 16.42 -11.86
N ALA A 8 31.72 16.15 -10.62
CA ALA A 8 30.98 15.27 -9.71
C ALA A 8 29.57 15.78 -9.40
N GLU A 9 29.38 17.11 -9.32
CA GLU A 9 28.06 17.71 -9.15
C GLU A 9 27.18 17.50 -10.39
N LYS A 10 27.74 17.73 -11.59
CA LYS A 10 27.04 17.47 -12.85
C LYS A 10 26.60 16.01 -12.96
N GLU A 11 27.50 15.06 -12.69
CA GLU A 11 27.17 13.63 -12.72
C GLU A 11 26.05 13.26 -11.74
N ARG A 12 26.07 13.81 -10.52
CA ARG A 12 24.99 13.60 -9.54
C ARG A 12 23.65 14.13 -10.05
N ASN A 13 23.65 15.29 -10.70
CA ASN A 13 22.43 15.87 -11.26
C ASN A 13 21.91 15.03 -12.42
N ASP A 14 22.79 14.57 -13.31
CA ASP A 14 22.45 13.70 -14.44
C ASP A 14 21.85 12.36 -13.96
N ILE A 15 22.40 11.77 -12.89
CA ILE A 15 21.88 10.52 -12.29
C ILE A 15 20.46 10.74 -11.73
N LYS A 16 20.25 11.82 -10.97
CA LYS A 16 18.93 12.15 -10.40
C LYS A 16 17.90 12.41 -11.48
N GLN A 17 18.29 13.12 -12.54
CA GLN A 17 17.42 13.41 -13.68
C GLN A 17 16.94 12.10 -14.34
N ARG A 18 17.87 11.19 -14.67
CA ARG A 18 17.51 9.88 -15.24
C ARG A 18 16.67 9.02 -14.29
N GLN A 19 16.95 9.06 -12.99
CA GLN A 19 16.13 8.37 -12.01
C GLN A 19 14.69 8.91 -11.98
N ALA A 20 14.52 10.23 -12.02
CA ALA A 20 13.22 10.87 -12.07
C ALA A 20 12.44 10.49 -13.34
N GLU A 21 13.11 10.48 -14.50
CA GLU A 21 12.54 10.02 -15.76
C GLU A 21 12.08 8.56 -15.69
N GLY A 22 12.92 7.67 -15.14
CA GLY A 22 12.57 6.26 -14.94
C GLY A 22 11.38 6.06 -14.00
N ILE A 23 11.32 6.81 -12.89
CA ILE A 23 10.18 6.80 -11.96
C ILE A 23 8.92 7.31 -12.66
N ALA A 24 9.01 8.36 -13.48
CA ALA A 24 7.88 8.92 -14.20
C ALA A 24 7.32 7.91 -15.22
N LEU A 25 8.19 7.19 -15.94
CA LEU A 25 7.79 6.14 -16.86
C LEU A 25 7.11 4.98 -16.13
N ALA A 26 7.67 4.53 -14.99
CA ALA A 26 7.06 3.47 -14.18
C ALA A 26 5.68 3.87 -13.63
N LYS A 27 5.49 5.13 -13.20
CA LYS A 27 4.18 5.67 -12.81
C LYS A 27 3.19 5.65 -13.97
N LYS A 28 3.61 6.04 -15.18
CA LYS A 28 2.76 6.00 -16.39
C LYS A 28 2.32 4.59 -16.77
N GLN A 29 3.17 3.59 -16.48
CA GLN A 29 2.86 2.17 -16.68
C GLN A 29 2.06 1.56 -15.51
N GLU A 30 1.57 2.38 -14.58
CA GLU A 30 0.86 1.96 -13.36
C GLU A 30 1.63 0.93 -12.51
N LYS A 31 2.96 0.90 -12.67
CA LYS A 31 3.81 0.00 -11.90
C LYS A 31 3.83 0.48 -10.45
N TYR A 32 3.59 -0.46 -9.53
CA TYR A 32 3.66 -0.15 -8.10
C TYR A 32 5.08 0.28 -7.71
N LEU A 33 5.20 1.47 -7.10
CA LEU A 33 6.46 2.02 -6.63
C LEU A 33 6.50 1.99 -5.09
N GLY A 34 7.58 1.44 -4.54
CA GLY A 34 7.83 1.38 -3.10
C GLY A 34 7.43 0.05 -2.46
N ARG A 35 7.20 0.06 -1.14
CA ARG A 35 6.88 -1.15 -0.37
C ARG A 35 5.47 -1.66 -0.72
N PRO A 36 5.29 -2.92 -1.15
CA PRO A 36 3.97 -3.47 -1.48
C PRO A 36 2.94 -3.22 -0.37
N PRO A 37 1.69 -2.86 -0.71
CA PRO A 37 0.66 -2.67 0.28
C PRO A 37 0.27 -4.05 0.84
N VAL A 38 -0.15 -4.08 2.11
CA VAL A 38 -0.79 -5.27 2.65
C VAL A 38 -2.08 -5.47 1.87
N LYS A 39 -2.30 -6.69 1.36
CA LYS A 39 -3.48 -7.01 0.57
C LYS A 39 -4.59 -7.56 1.46
N ILE A 40 -5.82 -7.33 1.04
CA ILE A 40 -6.98 -8.08 1.52
C ILE A 40 -6.85 -9.50 0.96
N THR A 41 -6.77 -10.48 1.85
CA THR A 41 -6.72 -11.90 1.51
C THR A 41 -7.91 -12.60 2.14
N GLU A 42 -8.18 -13.84 1.73
CA GLU A 42 -9.26 -14.65 2.31
C GLU A 42 -9.11 -14.82 3.83
N GLN A 43 -7.88 -15.02 4.31
CA GLN A 43 -7.58 -15.08 5.75
C GLN A 43 -7.93 -13.79 6.50
N PHE A 44 -7.74 -12.64 5.86
CA PHE A 44 -8.16 -11.35 6.43
C PHE A 44 -9.68 -11.26 6.51
N ILE A 45 -10.39 -11.69 5.46
CA ILE A 45 -11.86 -11.67 5.41
C ILE A 45 -12.43 -12.54 6.53
N GLU A 46 -11.95 -13.77 6.70
CA GLU A 46 -12.37 -14.64 7.81
C GLU A 46 -12.13 -14.01 9.19
N ALA A 47 -10.96 -13.39 9.38
CA ALA A 47 -10.60 -12.75 10.63
C ALA A 47 -11.46 -11.50 10.90
N TYR A 48 -11.78 -10.75 9.84
CA TYR A 48 -12.68 -9.60 9.87
C TYR A 48 -14.10 -10.05 10.26
N GLU A 49 -14.66 -11.05 9.59
CA GLU A 49 -16.01 -11.56 9.88
C GLU A 49 -16.14 -12.07 11.31
N ALA A 50 -15.16 -12.84 11.80
CA ALA A 50 -15.14 -13.34 13.17
C ALA A 50 -15.04 -12.21 14.20
N TRP A 51 -14.31 -11.13 13.88
CA TRP A 51 -14.23 -9.94 14.74
C TRP A 51 -15.53 -9.14 14.69
N GLN A 52 -16.09 -8.91 13.50
CA GLN A 52 -17.32 -8.16 13.27
C GLN A 52 -18.53 -8.85 13.93
N SER A 53 -18.56 -10.19 13.92
CA SER A 53 -19.58 -10.97 14.62
C SER A 53 -19.35 -11.08 16.14
N GLY A 54 -18.32 -10.44 16.69
CA GLY A 54 -17.97 -10.49 18.12
C GLY A 54 -17.41 -11.83 18.62
N LYS A 55 -17.09 -12.79 17.74
CA LYS A 55 -16.54 -14.11 18.13
C LYS A 55 -15.10 -14.01 18.63
N ILE A 56 -14.32 -13.06 18.10
CA ILE A 56 -12.95 -12.80 18.51
C ILE A 56 -12.70 -11.31 18.75
N THR A 57 -11.69 -10.99 19.57
CA THR A 57 -11.25 -9.61 19.76
C THR A 57 -10.38 -9.14 18.60
N ALA A 58 -10.31 -7.82 18.38
CA ALA A 58 -9.41 -7.23 17.38
C ALA A 58 -7.95 -7.69 17.56
N VAL A 59 -7.48 -7.82 18.81
CA VAL A 59 -6.13 -8.31 19.11
C VAL A 59 -5.92 -9.75 18.63
N ARG A 60 -6.93 -10.61 18.79
CA ARG A 60 -6.88 -11.99 18.31
C ARG A 60 -6.94 -12.07 16.79
N ALA A 61 -7.74 -11.23 16.13
CA ALA A 61 -7.79 -11.13 14.68
C ALA A 61 -6.44 -10.67 14.10
N MET A 62 -5.83 -9.64 14.69
CA MET A 62 -4.50 -9.14 14.33
C MET A 62 -3.41 -10.21 14.45
N ARG A 63 -3.45 -11.03 15.52
CA ARG A 63 -2.52 -12.14 15.72
C ARG A 63 -2.75 -13.28 14.72
N LYS A 64 -4.01 -13.61 14.40
CA LYS A 64 -4.34 -14.67 13.43
C LYS A 64 -3.76 -14.36 12.04
N TYR A 65 -3.71 -13.08 11.68
CA TYR A 65 -3.24 -12.62 10.38
C TYR A 65 -1.81 -12.02 10.39
N ASP A 66 -1.12 -12.07 11.54
CA ASP A 66 0.22 -11.50 11.75
C ASP A 66 0.40 -10.05 11.25
N ILE A 67 -0.55 -9.17 11.60
CA ILE A 67 -0.47 -7.75 11.24
C ILE A 67 -0.55 -6.81 12.43
N LYS A 68 0.09 -5.66 12.28
CA LYS A 68 0.05 -4.57 13.26
C LYS A 68 -1.30 -3.84 13.22
N ARG A 69 -1.64 -3.21 14.35
CA ARG A 69 -2.89 -2.45 14.54
C ARG A 69 -3.18 -1.43 13.44
N SER A 70 -2.18 -0.66 13.02
CA SER A 70 -2.35 0.34 11.96
C SER A 70 -2.74 -0.30 10.62
N SER A 71 -2.09 -1.40 10.24
CA SER A 71 -2.42 -2.17 9.03
C SER A 71 -3.80 -2.79 9.12
N PHE A 72 -4.20 -3.30 10.29
CA PHE A 72 -5.51 -3.92 10.49
C PHE A 72 -6.65 -2.92 10.24
N TYR A 73 -6.66 -1.78 10.92
CA TYR A 73 -7.72 -0.80 10.74
C TYR A 73 -7.69 -0.12 9.37
N LYS A 74 -6.52 -0.02 8.72
CA LYS A 74 -6.43 0.43 7.34
C LYS A 74 -7.18 -0.53 6.39
N LEU A 75 -6.89 -1.83 6.51
CA LEU A 75 -7.55 -2.86 5.68
C LEU A 75 -9.06 -2.94 5.96
N VAL A 76 -9.48 -2.80 7.22
CA VAL A 76 -10.91 -2.76 7.59
C VAL A 76 -11.61 -1.62 6.85
N LYS A 77 -11.04 -0.41 6.90
CA LYS A 77 -11.63 0.75 6.21
C LYS A 77 -11.70 0.55 4.70
N GLU A 78 -10.65 -0.03 4.11
CA GLU A 78 -10.61 -0.35 2.67
C GLU A 78 -11.66 -1.39 2.29
N TYR A 79 -11.80 -2.46 3.09
CA TYR A 79 -12.80 -3.51 2.88
C TYR A 79 -14.23 -2.97 2.99
N GLU A 80 -14.54 -2.21 4.04
CA GLU A 80 -15.87 -1.61 4.22
C GLU A 80 -16.22 -0.60 3.12
N ALA A 81 -15.23 0.15 2.62
CA ALA A 81 -15.44 1.04 1.49
C ALA A 81 -15.77 0.25 0.22
N TYR A 82 -15.04 -0.83 -0.04
CA TYR A 82 -15.28 -1.73 -1.18
C TYR A 82 -16.68 -2.35 -1.13
N GLU A 83 -17.09 -2.89 0.02
CA GLU A 83 -18.42 -3.46 0.21
C GLU A 83 -19.54 -2.43 -0.01
N LYS A 84 -19.37 -1.19 0.47
CA LYS A 84 -20.34 -0.10 0.23
C LYS A 84 -20.49 0.23 -1.26
N THR A 85 -19.38 0.35 -1.99
CA THR A 85 -19.44 0.57 -3.45
C THR A 85 -20.12 -0.58 -4.19
N ASN A 86 -19.85 -1.83 -3.80
CA ASN A 86 -20.49 -3.00 -4.40
C ASN A 86 -22.00 -3.06 -4.12
N HIS A 87 -22.43 -2.65 -2.93
CA HIS A 87 -23.85 -2.57 -2.59
C HIS A 87 -24.57 -1.44 -3.34
N MET A 88 -23.92 -0.30 -3.57
CA MET A 88 -24.50 0.80 -4.37
C MET A 88 -24.68 0.39 -5.84
N ALA A 89 -23.70 -0.30 -6.42
CA ALA A 89 -23.76 -0.73 -7.83
C ALA A 89 -24.74 -1.88 -8.13
N LYS A 90 -25.25 -2.58 -7.10
CA LYS A 90 -26.25 -3.66 -7.26
C LYS A 90 -27.69 -3.19 -7.09
N ASN A 91 -27.89 -1.95 -6.63
CA ASN A 91 -29.21 -1.35 -6.38
C ASN A 91 -29.61 -0.33 -7.47
N GLU A 92 -28.81 -0.22 -8.54
CA GLU A 92 -29.14 0.43 -9.82
C GLU A 92 -29.44 -0.62 -10.88
#